data_AF-A0A0V0HV33-F1
#
_entry.id   AF-A0A0V0HV33-F1
#
_cell.length_a   1.000
_cell.length_b   1.000
_cell.length_c   1.000
_cell.angle_alpha   90.00
_cell.angle_beta   90.00
_cell.angle_gamma   90.00
#
_symmetry.space_group_name_H-M   'P 1'
#
loop_
_entity.id
_entity.type
_entity.pdbx_description
1 polymer ?
#
loop_
_entity_poly.entity_id
_entity_poly.type
_entity_poly.pdbx_seq_one_letter_code
_entity_poly.pdbx_strand_id
1 'polypeptide(L)'
;MSFLTWRAIINRLPTDAKIARLGIPLSPTCYCCTNNNFPTTLESAEHIFYAGEHAKKIWRLYATPIGIEYTNINLKILLKKWWTKKVLNPVASYITRVLPMFICWELWRSRCNHKYETIKPSVYRSKSKHY
;
A
#
# COMPACT_ATOMS: atom_id res chain seq x y z
N MET A 1 -3.16 -14.71 6.57
CA MET A 1 -2.81 -13.91 5.37
C MET A 1 -4.09 -13.58 4.64
N SER A 2 -4.37 -12.31 4.36
CA SER A 2 -5.54 -11.93 3.56
C SER A 2 -5.29 -12.24 2.07
N PHE A 3 -6.35 -12.54 1.32
CA PHE A 3 -6.27 -12.85 -0.11
C PHE A 3 -5.58 -11.73 -0.91
N LEU A 4 -5.79 -10.48 -0.52
CA LEU A 4 -5.27 -9.30 -1.21
C LEU A 4 -3.81 -9.03 -0.89
N THR A 5 -3.40 -9.21 0.37
CA THR A 5 -1.98 -9.13 0.73
C THR A 5 -1.20 -10.25 0.03
N TRP A 6 -1.77 -11.46 -0.07
CA TRP A 6 -1.17 -12.53 -0.88
C TRP A 6 -1.04 -12.12 -2.35
N ARG A 7 -2.12 -11.62 -2.99
CA ARG A 7 -2.11 -11.13 -4.38
C ARG A 7 -1.11 -9.98 -4.61
N ALA A 8 -0.94 -9.09 -3.64
CA ALA A 8 0.04 -8.01 -3.66
C ALA A 8 1.48 -8.54 -3.63
N ILE A 9 1.77 -9.49 -2.73
CA ILE A 9 3.10 -10.11 -2.59
C ILE A 9 3.51 -10.88 -3.85
N ILE A 10 2.56 -11.57 -4.49
CA ILE A 10 2.80 -12.30 -5.75
C ILE A 10 2.72 -11.39 -6.98
N ASN A 11 2.55 -10.07 -6.79
CA ASN A 11 2.38 -9.07 -7.84
C ASN A 11 1.28 -9.46 -8.84
N ARG A 12 0.25 -10.25 -8.47
CA ARG A 12 -0.86 -10.69 -9.34
C ARG A 12 -2.09 -9.79 -9.25
N LEU A 13 -1.89 -8.56 -8.82
CA LEU A 13 -2.91 -7.54 -8.98
C LEU A 13 -2.85 -7.00 -10.42
N PRO A 14 -4.00 -6.64 -11.02
CA PRO A 14 -4.04 -5.98 -12.32
C PRO A 14 -3.51 -4.56 -12.17
N THR A 15 -2.19 -4.45 -12.13
CA THR A 15 -1.49 -3.17 -12.14
C THR A 15 -1.24 -2.74 -13.58
N ASP A 16 -1.19 -1.44 -13.81
CA ASP A 16 -1.06 -0.87 -15.15
C ASP A 16 0.23 -1.37 -15.85
N ALA A 17 1.24 -1.75 -15.06
CA ALA A 17 2.43 -2.46 -15.57
C ALA A 17 2.16 -3.81 -16.25
N LYS A 18 1.21 -4.59 -15.74
CA LYS A 18 0.84 -5.88 -16.34
C LYS A 18 -0.08 -5.71 -17.52
N ILE A 19 -0.96 -4.71 -17.48
CA ILE A 19 -1.90 -4.42 -18.56
C ILE A 19 -1.13 -3.83 -19.76
N ALA A 20 -0.11 -3.00 -19.54
CA ALA A 20 0.82 -2.55 -20.57
C ALA A 20 1.59 -3.73 -21.21
N ARG A 21 1.98 -4.73 -20.41
CA ARG A 21 2.62 -5.97 -20.90
C ARG A 21 1.69 -6.85 -21.74
N LEU A 22 0.38 -6.64 -21.66
CA LEU A 22 -0.62 -7.31 -22.50
C LEU A 22 -0.87 -6.55 -23.82
N GLY A 23 -0.08 -5.52 -24.13
CA GLY A 23 -0.17 -4.78 -25.40
C GLY A 23 -1.25 -3.70 -25.42
N ILE A 24 -1.88 -3.41 -24.28
CA ILE A 24 -2.86 -2.32 -24.17
C ILE A 24 -2.10 -1.03 -23.87
N PRO A 25 -2.10 -0.02 -24.76
CA PRO A 25 -1.47 1.26 -24.49
C PRO A 25 -2.19 1.94 -23.35
N LEU A 26 -1.56 1.99 -22.19
CA LEU A 26 -2.03 2.73 -21.03
C LEU A 26 -1.23 4.01 -20.92
N SER A 27 -1.93 5.13 -20.74
CA SER A 27 -1.29 6.34 -20.26
C SER A 27 -0.69 6.01 -18.89
N PRO A 28 0.63 6.22 -18.66
CA PRO A 28 1.17 6.09 -17.33
C PRO A 28 0.53 7.21 -16.51
N THR A 29 -0.44 6.87 -15.68
CA THR A 29 -1.09 7.82 -14.77
C THR A 29 -0.96 7.22 -13.40
N CYS A 30 -0.12 7.83 -12.56
CA CYS A 30 0.03 7.38 -11.18
C CYS A 30 -1.09 7.98 -10.35
N TYR A 31 -1.93 7.13 -9.78
CA TYR A 31 -3.03 7.54 -8.91
C TYR A 31 -2.61 7.60 -7.42
N CYS A 32 -1.35 7.25 -7.12
CA CYS A 32 -0.81 7.18 -5.76
C CYS A 32 0.05 8.39 -5.36
N CYS A 33 0.48 9.21 -6.33
CA CYS A 33 1.38 10.34 -6.13
C CYS A 33 0.66 11.63 -6.52
N THR A 34 0.77 12.65 -5.66
CA THR A 34 0.15 13.97 -5.89
C THR A 34 1.06 14.88 -6.71
N ASN A 35 2.34 14.52 -6.85
CA ASN A 35 3.37 15.35 -7.44
C ASN A 35 3.87 14.73 -8.76
N ASN A 36 3.76 15.49 -9.85
CA ASN A 36 4.23 15.13 -11.20
C ASN A 36 5.75 14.97 -11.33
N ASN A 37 6.51 15.18 -10.25
CA ASN A 37 7.98 15.20 -10.26
C ASN A 37 8.65 13.82 -10.15
N PHE A 38 7.89 12.75 -9.91
CA PHE A 38 8.42 11.38 -10.07
C PHE A 38 8.05 10.89 -11.46
N PRO A 39 9.01 10.36 -12.25
CA PRO A 39 8.72 9.87 -13.57
C PRO A 39 7.57 8.88 -13.46
N THR A 40 6.65 9.02 -14.41
CA THR A 40 5.42 8.28 -14.63
C THR A 40 5.72 6.78 -14.72
N THR A 41 6.05 6.22 -13.56
CA THR A 41 6.45 4.84 -13.39
C THR A 41 5.18 4.03 -13.47
N LEU A 42 5.15 3.10 -14.41
CA LEU A 42 4.15 2.04 -14.52
C LEU A 42 3.72 1.61 -13.12
N GLU A 43 2.44 1.80 -12.76
CA GLU A 43 1.97 1.40 -11.44
C GLU A 43 2.35 -0.07 -11.24
N SER A 44 3.16 -0.33 -10.22
CA SER A 44 3.59 -1.66 -9.79
C SER A 44 3.08 -1.91 -8.37
N ALA A 45 2.96 -3.17 -7.95
CA ALA A 45 2.55 -3.47 -6.58
C ALA A 45 3.50 -2.84 -5.55
N GLU A 46 4.81 -2.83 -5.82
CA GLU A 46 5.79 -2.13 -4.98
C GLU A 46 5.51 -0.63 -4.90
N HIS A 47 5.13 0.01 -6.02
CA HIS A 47 4.77 1.43 -5.99
C HIS A 47 3.48 1.69 -5.20
N ILE A 48 2.42 0.91 -5.44
CA ILE A 48 1.11 1.10 -4.78
C ILE A 48 1.20 0.85 -3.27
N PHE A 49 1.91 -0.20 -2.87
CA PHE A 49 1.91 -0.64 -1.47
C PHE A 49 3.11 -0.16 -0.66
N TYR A 50 4.17 0.39 -1.27
CA TYR A 50 5.38 0.76 -0.54
C TYR A 50 6.01 2.08 -1.00
N ALA A 51 6.42 2.18 -2.28
CA ALA A 51 7.27 3.27 -2.75
C ALA A 51 6.50 4.57 -3.07
N GLY A 52 5.19 4.49 -3.30
CA GLY A 52 4.33 5.62 -3.62
C GLY A 52 4.20 6.63 -2.46
N GLU A 53 3.94 7.89 -2.80
CA GLU A 53 3.83 8.98 -1.82
C GLU A 53 2.75 8.69 -0.77
N HIS A 54 1.57 8.23 -1.21
CA HIS A 54 0.48 7.85 -0.34
C HIS A 54 0.86 6.67 0.58
N ALA A 55 1.48 5.62 0.03
CA ALA A 55 1.95 4.47 0.81
C ALA A 55 2.96 4.87 1.89
N LYS A 56 3.95 5.70 1.56
CA LYS A 56 4.94 6.21 2.52
C LYS A 56 4.28 6.98 3.67
N LYS A 57 3.26 7.80 3.40
CA LYS A 57 2.51 8.53 4.43
C LYS A 57 1.78 7.57 5.37
N ILE A 58 1.09 6.57 4.82
CA ILE A 58 0.36 5.57 5.63
C ILE A 58 1.34 4.72 6.46
N TRP A 59 2.43 4.22 5.86
CA TRP A 59 3.43 3.46 6.62
C TRP A 59 4.08 4.29 7.71
N ARG A 60 4.39 5.57 7.49
CA ARG A 60 4.88 6.46 8.53
C ARG A 60 3.90 6.58 9.70
N LEU A 61 2.60 6.72 9.42
CA LEU A 61 1.57 6.85 10.45
C LEU A 61 1.45 5.61 11.35
N TYR A 62 1.54 4.41 10.77
CA TYR A 62 1.33 3.16 11.52
C TYR A 62 2.60 2.46 11.98
N ALA A 63 3.70 2.57 11.24
CA ALA A 63 4.97 1.89 11.55
C ALA A 63 5.79 2.63 12.61
N THR A 64 5.78 3.97 12.60
CA THR A 64 6.54 4.78 13.57
C THR A 64 6.13 4.51 15.03
N PRO A 65 4.84 4.48 15.40
CA PRO A 65 4.43 4.20 16.78
C PRO A 65 4.79 2.79 17.27
N ILE A 66 4.92 1.83 16.36
CA ILE A 66 5.22 0.42 16.67
C ILE A 66 6.74 0.15 16.61
N GLY A 67 7.53 1.17 16.27
CA GLY A 67 8.98 1.05 16.12
C GLY A 67 9.36 0.04 15.03
N ILE A 68 8.69 0.11 13.88
CA ILE A 68 9.01 -0.68 12.69
C ILE A 68 9.67 0.25 11.66
N GLU A 69 10.90 -0.07 11.29
CA GLU A 69 11.59 0.63 10.21
C GLU A 69 10.97 0.28 8.85
N TYR A 70 10.61 1.31 8.09
CA TYR A 70 9.96 1.19 6.78
C TYR A 70 10.75 1.86 5.65
N THR A 71 11.91 2.45 5.92
CA THR A 71 12.75 3.16 4.92
C THR A 71 13.75 2.22 4.25
N ASN A 72 14.07 2.47 2.97
CA ASN A 72 15.11 1.79 2.19
C ASN A 72 15.00 0.25 2.14
N ILE A 73 13.79 -0.29 2.15
CA ILE A 73 13.52 -1.73 2.02
C ILE A 73 12.55 -1.97 0.86
N ASN A 74 12.08 -3.21 0.66
CA ASN A 74 11.00 -3.54 -0.27
C ASN A 74 9.74 -3.98 0.50
N LEU A 75 8.60 -4.07 -0.20
CA LEU A 75 7.32 -4.45 0.41
C LEU A 75 7.41 -5.80 1.14
N LYS A 76 8.10 -6.80 0.57
CA LYS A 76 8.21 -8.13 1.16
C LYS A 76 8.96 -8.10 2.50
N ILE A 77 10.09 -7.37 2.55
CA ILE A 77 10.89 -7.19 3.76
C ILE A 77 10.08 -6.41 4.80
N LEU A 78 9.36 -5.37 4.37
CA LEU A 78 8.49 -4.60 5.27
C LEU A 78 7.46 -5.51 5.92
N LEU A 79 6.66 -6.26 5.14
CA LEU A 79 5.65 -7.17 5.66
C LEU A 79 6.26 -8.24 6.58
N LYS A 80 7.44 -8.76 6.24
CA LYS A 80 8.18 -9.68 7.11
C LYS A 80 8.52 -9.02 8.46
N LYS A 81 9.06 -7.80 8.47
CA LYS A 81 9.37 -7.06 9.71
C LYS A 81 8.12 -6.90 10.59
N TRP A 82 6.96 -6.62 9.99
CA TRP A 82 5.68 -6.55 10.72
C TRP A 82 5.27 -7.88 11.34
N TRP A 83 5.35 -8.99 10.59
CA TRP A 83 4.94 -10.30 11.10
C TRP A 83 5.91 -10.91 12.11
N THR A 84 7.20 -10.56 12.05
CA THR A 84 8.22 -11.05 12.97
C THR A 84 8.42 -10.14 14.19
N LYS A 85 7.73 -8.99 14.26
CA LYS A 85 7.84 -8.08 15.41
C LYS A 85 7.38 -8.79 16.69
N LYS A 86 8.28 -8.88 17.67
CA LYS A 86 7.95 -9.39 19.00
C LYS A 86 7.29 -8.29 19.80
N VAL A 87 6.09 -8.56 20.31
CA VAL A 87 5.32 -7.66 21.16
C VAL A 87 4.90 -8.46 22.39
N LEU A 88 5.19 -7.93 23.58
CA LEU A 88 4.95 -8.62 24.85
C LEU A 88 3.46 -8.80 25.13
N ASN A 89 2.64 -7.79 24.80
CA ASN A 89 1.20 -7.86 24.97
C ASN A 89 0.56 -8.71 23.84
N PRO A 90 -0.21 -9.76 24.16
CA PRO A 90 -0.79 -10.67 23.17
C PRO A 90 -1.82 -9.99 22.25
N VAL A 91 -2.61 -9.05 22.77
CA VAL A 91 -3.56 -8.26 21.97
C VAL A 91 -2.80 -7.35 21.01
N ALA A 92 -1.81 -6.63 21.50
CA ALA A 92 -0.97 -5.76 20.66
C ALA A 92 -0.18 -6.56 19.62
N SER A 93 0.27 -7.78 19.96
CA SER A 93 0.91 -8.72 19.02
C SER A 93 -0.05 -9.12 17.90
N TYR A 94 -1.30 -9.46 18.25
CA TYR A 94 -2.33 -9.77 17.26
C TYR A 94 -2.61 -8.56 16.35
N ILE A 95 -2.85 -7.37 16.93
CA ILE A 95 -3.06 -6.12 16.18
C ILE A 95 -1.90 -5.86 15.22
N THR A 96 -0.66 -5.97 15.70
CA THR A 96 0.55 -5.76 14.87
C THR A 96 0.60 -6.72 13.67
N ARG A 97 0.15 -7.97 13.83
CA ARG A 97 0.14 -8.94 12.72
C ARG A 97 -0.96 -8.67 11.69
N VAL A 98 -2.10 -8.12 12.11
CA VAL A 98 -3.23 -7.85 11.21
C VAL A 98 -3.16 -6.48 10.52
N LEU A 99 -2.58 -5.48 11.18
CA LEU A 99 -2.46 -4.11 10.68
C LEU A 99 -1.86 -3.98 9.27
N PRO A 100 -0.76 -4.67 8.89
CA PRO A 100 -0.21 -4.55 7.53
C PRO A 100 -1.19 -5.04 6.46
N MET A 101 -2.10 -5.97 6.78
CA MET A 101 -3.12 -6.43 5.85
C MET A 101 -4.20 -5.35 5.63
N PHE A 102 -4.63 -4.68 6.70
CA PHE A 102 -5.56 -3.55 6.62
C PHE A 102 -4.94 -2.36 5.88
N ILE A 103 -3.67 -2.06 6.14
CA ILE A 103 -2.93 -1.00 5.43
C ILE A 103 -2.89 -1.31 3.93
N CYS A 104 -2.51 -2.52 3.53
CA CYS A 104 -2.54 -2.92 2.12
C CYS A 104 -3.95 -2.80 1.52
N TRP A 105 -4.99 -3.20 2.24
CA TRP A 105 -6.37 -3.06 1.77
C TRP A 105 -6.77 -1.61 1.54
N GLU A 106 -6.50 -0.73 2.50
CA GLU A 106 -6.83 0.70 2.39
C GLU A 106 -6.04 1.38 1.27
N LEU A 107 -4.77 1.05 1.07
CA LEU A 107 -3.98 1.53 -0.06
C LEU A 107 -4.57 1.09 -1.40
N TRP A 108 -4.98 -0.19 -1.51
CA TRP A 108 -5.61 -0.71 -2.71
C TRP A 108 -6.95 -0.03 -2.99
N ARG A 109 -7.79 0.11 -1.96
CA ARG A 109 -9.10 0.77 -2.03
C ARG A 109 -8.95 2.24 -2.42
N SER A 110 -8.00 2.95 -1.83
CA SER A 110 -7.67 4.35 -2.14
C SER A 110 -7.32 4.51 -3.63
N ARG A 111 -6.45 3.63 -4.17
CA ARG A 111 -6.14 3.59 -5.60
C ARG A 111 -7.36 3.32 -6.46
N CYS A 112 -8.19 2.32 -6.12
CA CYS A 112 -9.40 2.00 -6.89
C CYS A 112 -10.38 3.17 -6.93
N ASN A 113 -10.62 3.84 -5.80
CA ASN A 113 -11.49 5.02 -5.76
C ASN A 113 -10.93 6.15 -6.63
N HIS A 114 -9.62 6.37 -6.64
CA HIS A 114 -9.05 7.43 -7.47
C HIS A 114 -9.12 7.11 -8.96
N LYS A 115 -8.88 5.85 -9.35
CA LYS A 115 -8.93 5.41 -10.74
C LYS A 115 -10.34 5.37 -11.33
N TYR A 116 -11.32 4.86 -10.58
CA TYR A 116 -12.67 4.59 -11.11
C TYR A 116 -13.73 5.62 -10.69
N GLU A 117 -13.54 6.29 -9.55
CA GLU A 117 -14.50 7.28 -9.04
C GLU A 117 -13.96 8.72 -9.16
N THR A 118 -12.75 8.93 -9.71
CA THR A 118 -12.03 10.22 -9.80
C THR A 118 -11.78 10.93 -8.45
N ILE A 119 -11.94 10.23 -7.33
CA ILE A 119 -11.78 10.82 -5.98
C ILE A 119 -10.30 10.81 -5.58
N LYS A 120 -9.70 11.99 -5.38
CA LYS A 120 -8.28 12.13 -4.99
C LYS A 120 -7.96 11.38 -3.70
N PRO A 121 -6.76 10.75 -3.59
CA PRO A 121 -6.35 10.06 -2.37
C PRO A 121 -6.24 11.05 -1.22
N SER A 122 -6.98 10.79 -0.13
CA SER A 122 -7.01 11.65 1.06
C SER A 122 -6.80 10.82 2.31
N VAL A 123 -5.84 11.25 3.14
CA VAL A 123 -5.53 10.64 4.45
C VAL A 123 -6.70 10.81 5.44
N TYR A 124 -7.54 11.84 5.26
CA TYR A 124 -8.67 12.13 6.15
C TYR A 124 -9.81 11.13 5.99
N ARG A 125 -9.99 10.54 4.80
CA ARG A 125 -11.09 9.60 4.54
C ARG A 125 -10.91 8.28 5.29
N SER A 126 -9.67 7.88 5.55
CA SER A 126 -9.29 6.70 6.34
C SER A 126 -9.75 6.75 7.79
N LYS A 127 -10.14 7.93 8.31
CA LYS A 127 -10.70 8.10 9.66
C LYS A 127 -12.23 8.10 9.71
N SER A 128 -12.92 8.23 8.57
CA SER A 128 -14.34 8.62 8.53
C SER A 128 -15.36 7.48 8.46
N LYS A 129 -14.94 6.20 8.44
CA LYS A 129 -15.86 5.05 8.28
C LYS A 129 -15.91 4.10 9.48
N HIS A 130 -15.63 4.60 10.67
CA HIS A 130 -15.76 3.85 11.93
C HIS A 130 -16.88 4.38 12.84
N TYR A 131 -18.02 4.74 12.24
CA TYR A 131 -19.30 4.85 12.93
C TYR A 131 -20.32 3.97 12.21
#